data_AF-A0A9E0ITA2-F1
#
_entry.id   AF-A0A9E0ITA2-F1
#
_cell.length_a   1.000
_cell.length_b   1.000
_cell.length_c   1.000
_cell.angle_alpha   90.00
_cell.angle_beta   90.00
_cell.angle_gamma   90.00
#
_symmetry.space_group_name_H-M   'P 1'
#
loop_
_entity.id
_entity.type
_entity.pdbx_description
1 polymer ?
#
loop_
_entity_poly.entity_id
_entity_poly.type
_entity_poly.pdbx_seq_one_letter_code
_entity_poly.pdbx_strand_id
1 'polypeptide(L)'
;GREVLERALTGARDHTRVTGFRVLHYALEGNHLHLIVEADDDTALSRGMKGLAIRLARGWNKAFGRCGRVFADRYHARPVTSPTQMRNTLRYVLFNHVSHSIRDWRANPGQLRQRLRFFEPDRWSSGRWHPTKSGVWVIDGSPPPAGSPLSAPKTWLAREGWLRAGGPIDPAELLDRRPPRPPRARDGAPPRRGLSESGFRGAQNTGSDS
;
A
#
# COMPACT_ATOMS: atom_id res chain seq x y z
N GLY A 1 -2.40 -13.34 -9.25
CA GLY A 1 -2.77 -12.05 -8.62
C GLY A 1 -1.56 -11.20 -8.26
N ARG A 2 -0.78 -11.61 -7.26
CA ARG A 2 0.39 -10.88 -6.73
C ARG A 2 1.47 -10.60 -7.77
N GLU A 3 1.86 -11.63 -8.52
CA GLU A 3 2.92 -11.54 -9.52
C GLU A 3 2.62 -10.47 -10.60
N VAL A 4 1.34 -10.36 -11.01
CA VAL A 4 0.92 -9.31 -11.93
C VAL A 4 1.10 -7.92 -11.32
N LEU A 5 0.74 -7.74 -10.04
CA LEU A 5 0.92 -6.50 -9.31
C LEU A 5 2.42 -6.15 -9.23
N GLU A 6 3.24 -7.07 -8.74
CA GLU A 6 4.67 -6.86 -8.57
C GLU A 6 5.37 -6.58 -9.90
N ARG A 7 5.02 -7.28 -10.99
CA ARG A 7 5.53 -6.99 -12.33
C ARG A 7 5.13 -5.59 -12.82
N ALA A 8 3.90 -5.18 -12.59
CA ALA A 8 3.44 -3.84 -12.97
C ALA A 8 4.16 -2.74 -12.16
N LEU A 9 4.41 -2.99 -10.87
CA LEU A 9 5.17 -2.11 -9.98
C LEU A 9 6.65 -2.02 -10.39
N THR A 10 7.30 -3.14 -10.68
CA THR A 10 8.66 -3.17 -11.24
C THR A 10 8.73 -2.37 -12.54
N GLY A 11 7.78 -2.57 -13.46
CA GLY A 11 7.72 -1.77 -14.68
C GLY A 11 7.53 -0.27 -14.43
N ALA A 12 6.77 0.12 -13.40
CA ALA A 12 6.65 1.53 -13.01
C ALA A 12 7.96 2.06 -12.40
N ARG A 13 8.61 1.29 -11.53
CA ARG A 13 9.90 1.58 -10.88
C ARG A 13 10.99 1.85 -11.91
N ASP A 14 11.09 1.00 -12.93
CA ASP A 14 12.14 1.08 -13.94
C ASP A 14 12.01 2.33 -14.84
N HIS A 15 10.83 2.96 -14.87
CA HIS A 15 10.57 4.20 -15.63
C HIS A 15 10.56 5.46 -14.77
N THR A 16 10.85 5.37 -13.46
CA THR A 16 10.74 6.49 -12.50
C THR A 16 11.52 7.75 -12.90
N ARG A 17 12.69 7.59 -13.54
CA ARG A 17 13.52 8.73 -14.02
C ARG A 17 12.83 9.54 -15.11
N VAL A 18 12.01 8.89 -15.93
CA VAL A 18 11.29 9.52 -17.05
C VAL A 18 9.94 10.04 -16.61
N THR A 19 9.24 9.29 -15.75
CA THR A 19 7.86 9.60 -15.36
C THR A 19 7.76 10.56 -14.19
N GLY A 20 8.80 10.66 -13.35
CA GLY A 20 8.75 11.37 -12.08
C GLY A 20 7.80 10.76 -11.05
N PHE A 21 7.28 9.55 -11.29
CA PHE A 21 6.30 8.84 -10.46
C PHE A 21 6.90 7.59 -9.83
N ARG A 22 6.73 7.43 -8.52
CA ARG A 22 7.34 6.37 -7.70
C ARG A 22 6.27 5.73 -6.83
N VAL A 23 6.19 4.41 -6.85
CA VAL A 23 5.38 3.66 -5.87
C VAL A 23 6.30 3.22 -4.73
N LEU A 24 6.01 3.68 -3.53
CA LEU A 24 6.82 3.41 -2.33
C LEU A 24 6.31 2.21 -1.55
N HIS A 25 4.99 2.08 -1.41
CA HIS A 25 4.35 0.99 -0.68
C HIS A 25 3.01 0.63 -1.33
N TYR A 26 2.54 -0.59 -1.09
CA TYR A 26 1.20 -1.04 -1.45
C TYR A 26 0.58 -1.97 -0.40
N ALA A 27 -0.74 -2.08 -0.42
CA ALA A 27 -1.55 -3.15 0.14
C ALA A 27 -2.67 -3.52 -0.82
N LEU A 28 -2.82 -4.81 -1.11
CA LEU A 28 -3.94 -5.35 -1.87
C LEU A 28 -4.94 -6.00 -0.90
N GLU A 29 -6.12 -5.40 -0.78
CA GLU A 29 -7.18 -5.82 0.15
C GLU A 29 -8.44 -6.19 -0.62
N GLY A 30 -8.66 -7.47 -0.86
CA GLY A 30 -9.87 -7.95 -1.55
C GLY A 30 -10.06 -7.30 -2.92
N ASN A 31 -10.89 -6.27 -2.99
CA ASN A 31 -11.17 -5.47 -4.18
C ASN A 31 -10.54 -4.05 -4.19
N HIS A 32 -9.71 -3.69 -3.21
CA HIS A 32 -9.02 -2.40 -3.15
C HIS A 32 -7.51 -2.56 -3.23
N LEU A 33 -6.85 -1.64 -3.95
CA LEU A 33 -5.40 -1.50 -3.96
C LEU A 33 -5.05 -0.16 -3.33
N HIS A 34 -4.38 -0.16 -2.18
CA HIS A 34 -3.82 1.02 -1.52
C HIS A 34 -2.35 1.18 -1.91
N LEU A 35 -1.92 2.40 -2.17
CA LEU A 35 -0.58 2.77 -2.59
C LEU A 35 -0.10 4.00 -1.81
N ILE A 36 1.17 4.00 -1.40
CA ILE A 36 1.89 5.23 -1.05
C ILE A 36 2.75 5.57 -2.25
N VAL A 37 2.58 6.77 -2.81
CA VAL A 37 3.30 7.22 -4.00
C VAL A 37 3.97 8.57 -3.79
N GLU A 38 5.08 8.78 -4.50
CA GLU A 38 5.68 10.09 -4.73
C GLU A 38 5.53 10.46 -6.20
N ALA A 39 5.24 11.72 -6.47
CA ALA A 39 5.27 12.29 -7.80
C ALA A 39 5.96 13.65 -7.78
N ASP A 40 6.71 13.96 -8.84
CA ASP A 40 7.42 15.23 -8.96
C ASP A 40 6.43 16.42 -9.12
N ASP A 41 5.26 16.18 -9.73
CA ASP A 41 4.12 17.08 -9.82
C ASP A 41 2.79 16.34 -10.07
N ASP A 42 1.68 17.09 -10.14
CA ASP A 42 0.32 16.57 -10.32
C ASP A 42 0.15 15.86 -11.68
N THR A 43 0.90 16.29 -12.70
CA THR A 43 0.90 15.67 -14.04
C THR A 43 1.59 14.32 -13.98
N ALA A 44 2.75 14.23 -13.32
CA ALA A 44 3.46 12.99 -13.05
C ALA A 44 2.60 12.02 -12.24
N LEU A 45 1.89 12.51 -11.21
CA LEU A 45 0.95 11.70 -10.43
C LEU A 45 -0.15 11.13 -11.32
N SER A 46 -0.85 11.98 -12.06
CA SER A 46 -1.98 11.56 -12.89
C SER A 46 -1.56 10.59 -14.00
N ARG A 47 -0.44 10.87 -14.70
CA ARG A 47 0.08 9.99 -15.76
C ARG A 47 0.61 8.68 -15.19
N GLY A 48 1.32 8.74 -14.07
CA GLY A 48 1.85 7.57 -13.37
C GLY A 48 0.74 6.62 -12.91
N MET A 49 -0.28 7.14 -12.24
CA MET A 49 -1.45 6.38 -11.80
C MET A 49 -2.22 5.78 -12.97
N LYS A 50 -2.44 6.54 -14.05
CA LYS A 50 -3.08 6.02 -15.27
C LYS A 50 -2.28 4.88 -15.90
N GLY A 51 -0.96 5.07 -16.05
CA GLY A 51 -0.07 4.05 -16.60
C GLY A 51 -0.03 2.78 -15.76
N LEU A 52 0.04 2.92 -14.44
CA LEU A 52 -0.02 1.80 -13.50
C LEU A 52 -1.35 1.05 -13.61
N ALA A 53 -2.48 1.76 -13.61
CA ALA A 53 -3.81 1.16 -13.76
C ALA A 53 -3.93 0.35 -15.06
N ILE A 54 -3.42 0.87 -16.19
CA ILE A 54 -3.42 0.18 -17.48
C ILE A 54 -2.60 -1.11 -17.42
N ARG A 55 -1.39 -1.08 -16.85
CA ARG A 55 -0.53 -2.26 -16.72
C ARG A 55 -1.20 -3.34 -15.87
N LEU A 56 -1.78 -2.95 -14.74
CA LEU A 56 -2.51 -3.85 -13.85
C LEU A 56 -3.74 -4.44 -14.53
N ALA A 57 -4.56 -3.61 -15.17
CA ALA A 57 -5.76 -4.05 -15.86
C ALA A 57 -5.44 -5.07 -16.96
N ARG A 58 -4.47 -4.77 -17.83
CA ARG A 58 -4.02 -5.69 -18.88
C ARG A 58 -3.45 -6.98 -18.30
N GLY A 59 -2.64 -6.87 -17.25
CA GLY A 59 -2.01 -8.01 -16.60
C GLY A 59 -3.01 -8.95 -15.94
N TRP A 60 -3.99 -8.43 -15.19
CA TRP A 60 -4.99 -9.26 -14.52
C TRP A 60 -6.02 -9.80 -15.50
N ASN A 61 -6.47 -9.02 -16.48
CA ASN A 61 -7.33 -9.53 -17.55
C ASN A 61 -6.68 -10.72 -18.26
N LYS A 62 -5.41 -10.60 -18.67
CA LYS A 62 -4.66 -11.71 -19.26
C LYS A 62 -4.55 -12.90 -18.31
N ALA A 63 -4.18 -12.67 -17.05
CA ALA A 63 -3.96 -13.74 -16.06
C ALA A 63 -5.26 -14.50 -15.70
N PHE A 64 -6.42 -13.86 -15.82
CA PHE A 64 -7.71 -14.44 -15.49
C PHE A 64 -8.56 -14.79 -16.73
N GLY A 65 -8.02 -14.67 -17.94
CA GLY A 65 -8.79 -14.93 -19.18
C GLY A 65 -9.99 -13.99 -19.37
N ARG A 66 -9.96 -12.79 -18.77
CA ARG A 66 -11.04 -11.81 -18.79
C ARG A 66 -10.72 -10.65 -19.73
N CYS A 67 -11.74 -9.92 -20.14
CA CYS A 67 -11.63 -8.63 -20.80
C CYS A 67 -12.43 -7.55 -20.05
N GLY A 68 -12.19 -6.27 -20.37
CA GLY A 68 -12.95 -5.15 -19.79
C GLY A 68 -12.28 -4.45 -18.61
N ARG A 69 -13.08 -3.68 -17.86
CA ARG A 69 -12.60 -2.82 -16.76
C ARG A 69 -12.26 -3.63 -15.52
N VAL A 70 -11.07 -3.38 -14.98
CA VAL A 70 -10.62 -3.94 -13.68
C VAL A 70 -10.91 -2.99 -12.53
N PHE A 71 -10.70 -1.69 -12.74
CA PHE A 71 -10.98 -0.65 -11.75
C PHE A 71 -12.28 0.06 -12.10
N ALA A 72 -13.15 0.25 -11.11
CA ALA A 72 -14.46 0.88 -11.28
C ALA A 72 -14.32 2.40 -11.44
N ASP A 73 -13.49 3.00 -10.58
CA ASP A 73 -13.38 4.45 -10.41
C ASP A 73 -11.97 4.97 -10.69
N ARG A 74 -11.86 6.30 -10.73
CA ARG A 74 -10.58 6.99 -10.70
C ARG A 74 -9.88 6.70 -9.36
N TYR A 75 -8.55 6.88 -9.34
CA TYR A 75 -7.84 6.83 -8.08
C TYR A 75 -8.25 8.00 -7.18
N HIS A 76 -8.35 7.75 -5.88
CA HIS A 76 -8.37 8.82 -4.87
C HIS A 76 -6.94 9.13 -4.46
N ALA A 77 -6.61 10.39 -4.16
CA ALA A 77 -5.30 10.77 -3.65
C ALA A 77 -5.43 11.71 -2.46
N ARG A 78 -4.68 11.44 -1.39
CA ARG A 78 -4.59 12.31 -0.22
C ARG A 78 -3.13 12.67 0.07
N PRO A 79 -2.77 13.96 0.12
CA PRO A 79 -1.41 14.36 0.41
C PRO A 79 -0.97 13.97 1.82
N VAL A 80 0.27 13.49 1.95
CA VAL A 80 0.94 13.19 3.21
C VAL A 80 1.94 14.31 3.51
N THR A 81 1.67 15.08 4.55
CA THR A 81 2.32 16.39 4.78
C THR A 81 3.11 16.48 6.08
N SER A 82 3.02 15.47 6.95
CA SER A 82 3.74 15.46 8.23
C SER A 82 4.36 14.09 8.55
N PRO A 83 5.45 14.05 9.34
CA PRO A 83 6.02 12.83 9.89
C PRO A 83 4.99 11.87 10.49
N THR A 84 4.10 12.39 11.34
CA THR A 84 3.05 11.60 12.00
C THR A 84 2.06 11.01 11.00
N GLN A 85 1.68 11.80 9.99
CA GLN A 85 0.80 11.31 8.93
C GLN A 85 1.47 10.19 8.14
N MET A 86 2.74 10.33 7.75
CA MET A 86 3.47 9.29 7.04
C MET A 86 3.60 8.01 7.84
N ARG A 87 3.99 8.12 9.13
CA ARG A 87 4.09 6.95 10.01
C ARG A 87 2.75 6.23 10.15
N ASN A 88 1.65 6.97 10.27
CA ASN A 88 0.31 6.39 10.32
C ASN A 88 -0.11 5.76 8.99
N THR A 89 0.19 6.37 7.85
CA THR A 89 -0.10 5.81 6.53
C THR A 89 0.71 4.53 6.28
N LEU A 90 1.99 4.49 6.66
CA LEU A 90 2.79 3.27 6.63
C LEU A 90 2.17 2.16 7.49
N ARG A 91 1.81 2.46 8.74
CA ARG A 91 1.15 1.49 9.63
C ARG A 91 -0.14 0.95 9.03
N TYR A 92 -0.95 1.82 8.44
CA TYR A 92 -2.18 1.42 7.76
C TYR A 92 -1.85 0.51 6.57
N VAL A 93 -1.07 0.97 5.59
CA VAL A 93 -0.78 0.21 4.36
C VAL A 93 -0.04 -1.10 4.62
N LEU A 94 0.74 -1.21 5.69
CA LEU A 94 1.51 -2.42 5.97
C LEU A 94 0.79 -3.42 6.88
N PHE A 95 -0.19 -3.00 7.68
CA PHE A 95 -0.79 -3.82 8.74
C PHE A 95 -2.31 -3.67 8.87
N ASN A 96 -3.03 -3.23 7.82
CA ASN A 96 -4.46 -3.00 7.92
C ASN A 96 -5.25 -4.31 8.18
N HIS A 97 -4.92 -5.40 7.48
CA HIS A 97 -5.61 -6.69 7.66
C HIS A 97 -5.34 -7.28 9.06
N VAL A 98 -4.12 -7.15 9.55
CA VAL A 98 -3.75 -7.41 10.94
C VAL A 98 -4.60 -6.57 11.91
N SER A 99 -4.73 -5.27 11.64
CA SER A 99 -5.49 -4.34 12.48
C SER A 99 -6.98 -4.66 12.54
N HIS A 100 -7.56 -5.11 11.43
CA HIS A 100 -8.93 -5.64 11.37
C HIS A 100 -9.08 -6.92 12.19
N SER A 101 -8.12 -7.85 12.06
CA SER A 101 -8.12 -9.11 12.80
C SER A 101 -7.95 -8.88 14.32
N ILE A 102 -7.13 -7.92 14.74
CA ILE A 102 -6.98 -7.51 16.15
C ILE A 102 -8.30 -7.01 16.75
N ARG A 103 -9.13 -6.29 15.96
CA ARG A 103 -10.43 -5.82 16.44
C ARG A 103 -11.34 -7.00 16.82
N ASP A 104 -11.29 -8.06 16.03
CA ASP A 104 -12.04 -9.29 16.30
C ASP A 104 -11.41 -10.08 17.46
N TRP A 105 -10.07 -10.08 17.56
CA TRP A 105 -9.33 -10.79 18.61
C TRP A 105 -9.35 -10.11 19.98
N ARG A 106 -9.69 -8.82 20.08
CA ARG A 106 -9.93 -8.15 21.37
C ARG A 106 -11.10 -8.77 22.15
N ALA A 107 -11.98 -9.52 21.47
CA ALA A 107 -12.99 -10.34 22.12
C ALA A 107 -12.42 -11.62 22.79
N ASN A 108 -11.15 -11.98 22.53
CA ASN A 108 -10.47 -13.15 23.10
C ASN A 108 -8.98 -12.86 23.45
N PRO A 109 -8.70 -12.27 24.62
CA PRO A 109 -7.36 -11.79 25.01
C PRO A 109 -6.26 -12.88 25.08
N GLY A 110 -6.63 -14.13 25.37
CA GLY A 110 -5.67 -15.25 25.47
C GLY A 110 -5.04 -15.65 24.14
N GLN A 111 -5.83 -15.67 23.05
CA GLN A 111 -5.32 -15.95 21.70
C GLN A 111 -4.50 -14.79 21.13
N LEU A 112 -4.79 -13.56 21.54
CA LEU A 112 -4.10 -12.35 21.09
C LEU A 112 -2.61 -12.35 21.49
N ARG A 113 -2.28 -12.81 22.70
CA ARG A 113 -0.88 -12.89 23.19
C ARG A 113 -0.03 -13.98 22.53
N GLN A 114 -0.63 -15.10 22.11
CA GLN A 114 0.09 -16.11 21.32
C GLN A 114 0.32 -15.65 19.87
N ARG A 115 -0.63 -14.89 19.30
CA ARG A 115 -0.53 -14.36 17.93
C ARG A 115 0.42 -13.17 17.79
N LEU A 116 0.77 -12.50 18.90
CA LEU A 116 1.72 -11.39 18.94
C LEU A 116 3.08 -11.67 18.29
N ARG A 117 3.56 -12.92 18.42
CA ARG A 117 4.84 -13.37 17.86
C ARG A 117 4.81 -13.50 16.33
N PHE A 118 3.63 -13.36 15.72
CA PHE A 118 3.36 -13.53 14.30
C PHE A 118 2.71 -12.29 13.68
N PHE A 119 2.79 -11.10 14.30
CA PHE A 119 2.37 -9.86 13.64
C PHE A 119 3.39 -9.45 12.58
N GLU A 120 3.37 -10.23 11.51
CA GLU A 120 3.98 -9.95 10.25
C GLU A 120 3.13 -8.88 9.53
N PRO A 121 3.74 -8.07 8.65
CA PRO A 121 2.98 -7.24 7.76
C PRO A 121 2.00 -8.06 6.93
N ASP A 122 0.93 -7.43 6.44
CA ASP A 122 -0.09 -8.10 5.67
C ASP A 122 0.56 -8.79 4.46
N ARG A 123 0.25 -10.08 4.24
CA ARG A 123 0.90 -10.91 3.20
C ARG A 123 0.80 -10.29 1.80
N TRP A 124 -0.28 -9.55 1.56
CA TRP A 124 -0.61 -8.87 0.30
C TRP A 124 -0.19 -7.40 0.29
N SER A 125 0.64 -6.99 1.25
CA SER A 125 1.28 -5.68 1.28
C SER A 125 2.76 -5.75 0.89
N SER A 126 3.31 -4.56 0.66
CA SER A 126 4.73 -4.32 0.49
C SER A 126 5.56 -4.48 1.77
N GLY A 127 4.94 -4.87 2.90
CA GLY A 127 5.59 -4.86 4.21
C GLY A 127 6.84 -5.73 4.29
N ARG A 128 6.91 -6.83 3.52
CA ARG A 128 8.14 -7.65 3.43
C ARG A 128 9.40 -6.88 3.04
N TRP A 129 9.28 -5.77 2.29
CA TRP A 129 10.41 -4.92 1.90
C TRP A 129 10.56 -3.66 2.76
N HIS A 130 9.70 -3.44 3.76
CA HIS A 130 9.84 -2.32 4.69
C HIS A 130 10.88 -2.66 5.77
N PRO A 131 11.76 -1.74 6.16
CA PRO A 131 12.75 -2.00 7.21
C PRO A 131 12.11 -2.23 8.59
N THR A 132 12.73 -3.09 9.39
CA THR A 132 12.45 -3.26 10.83
C THR A 132 13.59 -2.70 11.68
N LYS A 133 13.42 -2.66 13.01
CA LYS A 133 14.54 -2.41 13.94
C LYS A 133 15.67 -3.43 13.78
N SER A 134 15.36 -4.66 13.37
CA SER A 134 16.26 -5.81 13.35
C SER A 134 16.64 -6.29 11.93
N GLY A 135 16.33 -5.52 10.89
CA GLY A 135 16.61 -5.87 9.49
C GLY A 135 15.35 -5.89 8.62
N VAL A 136 14.89 -7.08 8.25
CA VAL A 136 13.77 -7.29 7.33
C VAL A 136 12.66 -8.11 7.97
N TRP A 137 11.44 -7.95 7.47
CA TRP A 137 10.33 -8.81 7.86
C TRP A 137 10.47 -10.19 7.23
N VAL A 138 10.36 -11.23 8.05
CA VAL A 138 10.14 -12.60 7.59
C VAL A 138 8.63 -12.83 7.62
N ILE A 139 8.05 -13.20 6.48
CA ILE A 139 6.61 -13.48 6.37
C ILE A 139 6.45 -14.96 6.04
N ASP A 140 5.73 -15.72 6.86
CA ASP A 140 5.56 -17.17 6.74
C ASP A 140 6.88 -17.94 6.72
N GLY A 141 7.83 -17.53 7.57
CA GLY A 141 9.17 -18.12 7.61
C GLY A 141 10.04 -17.81 6.38
N SER A 142 9.57 -16.97 5.45
CA SER A 142 10.29 -16.61 4.23
C SER A 142 10.75 -15.15 4.25
N PRO A 143 12.04 -14.86 3.98
CA PRO A 143 12.52 -13.49 3.83
C PRO A 143 11.95 -12.84 2.54
N PRO A 144 12.06 -11.51 2.37
CA PRO A 144 11.69 -10.87 1.12
C PRO A 144 12.52 -11.42 -0.05
N PRO A 145 11.92 -11.62 -1.23
CA PRO A 145 12.66 -11.93 -2.45
C PRO A 145 13.70 -10.84 -2.76
N ALA A 146 14.77 -11.23 -3.45
CA ALA A 146 15.78 -10.31 -3.94
C ALA A 146 15.14 -9.31 -4.93
N GLY A 147 15.42 -8.02 -4.71
CA GLY A 147 14.86 -6.93 -5.52
C GLY A 147 13.43 -6.57 -5.11
N SER A 148 13.23 -5.34 -4.63
CA SER A 148 11.90 -4.82 -4.32
C SER A 148 11.22 -4.30 -5.60
N PRO A 149 9.94 -4.60 -5.86
CA PRO A 149 9.19 -3.99 -6.97
C PRO A 149 8.92 -2.48 -6.75
N LEU A 150 9.28 -1.96 -5.56
CA LEU A 150 9.05 -0.60 -5.13
C LEU A 150 10.19 0.32 -5.54
N SER A 151 9.87 1.59 -5.66
CA SER A 151 10.86 2.65 -5.88
C SER A 151 11.44 3.12 -4.56
N ALA A 152 12.72 3.48 -4.55
CA ALA A 152 13.32 4.16 -3.41
C ALA A 152 12.67 5.55 -3.21
N PRO A 153 12.34 5.95 -1.98
CA PRO A 153 11.77 7.26 -1.69
C PRO A 153 12.78 8.39 -1.91
N LYS A 154 12.32 9.52 -2.45
CA LYS A 154 13.12 10.74 -2.66
C LYS A 154 12.86 11.77 -1.57
N THR A 155 11.64 11.87 -1.08
CA THR A 155 11.29 12.88 -0.08
C THR A 155 11.87 12.51 1.29
N TRP A 156 12.32 13.51 2.03
CA TRP A 156 12.77 13.33 3.41
C TRP A 156 11.70 12.65 4.27
N LEU A 157 10.44 13.03 4.08
CA LEU A 157 9.31 12.56 4.89
C LEU A 157 9.11 11.05 4.77
N ALA A 158 9.23 10.48 3.56
CA ALA A 158 9.13 9.04 3.32
C ALA A 158 10.42 8.27 3.61
N ARG A 159 11.60 8.90 3.43
CA ARG A 159 12.88 8.28 3.77
C ARG A 159 13.05 8.10 5.28
N GLU A 160 12.91 9.18 6.03
CA GLU A 160 13.39 9.26 7.40
C GLU A 160 12.45 10.07 8.31
N GLY A 161 11.71 11.04 7.78
CA GLY A 161 10.91 11.96 8.58
C GLY A 161 9.90 11.26 9.47
N TRP A 162 9.26 10.20 8.98
CA TRP A 162 8.33 9.37 9.74
C TRP A 162 8.94 8.75 11.01
N LEU A 163 10.25 8.50 11.06
CA LEU A 163 10.94 7.99 12.26
C LEU A 163 10.85 8.99 13.42
N ARG A 164 10.79 10.29 13.15
CA ARG A 164 10.65 11.31 14.21
C ARG A 164 9.30 11.27 14.93
N ALA A 165 8.29 10.61 14.35
CA ALA A 165 6.95 10.53 14.94
C ALA A 165 6.77 9.35 15.92
N GLY A 166 7.79 8.50 16.10
CA GLY A 166 7.71 7.36 17.02
C GLY A 166 8.68 6.21 16.74
N GLY A 167 9.74 6.45 15.97
CA GLY A 167 10.73 5.44 15.60
C GLY A 167 10.23 4.43 14.56
N PRO A 168 10.99 3.35 14.33
CA PRO A 168 10.61 2.25 13.45
C PRO A 168 9.25 1.67 13.83
N ILE A 169 8.50 1.14 12.85
CA ILE A 169 7.19 0.55 13.12
C ILE A 169 7.38 -0.77 13.87
N ASP A 170 6.82 -0.84 15.07
CA ASP A 170 6.78 -2.04 15.90
C ASP A 170 5.36 -2.62 15.90
N PRO A 171 5.13 -3.90 15.55
CA PRO A 171 3.79 -4.46 15.47
C PRO A 171 3.11 -4.54 16.83
N ALA A 172 3.88 -4.55 17.93
CA ALA A 172 3.33 -4.45 19.27
C ALA A 172 2.49 -3.17 19.45
N GLU A 173 2.83 -2.08 18.75
CA GLU A 173 2.06 -0.82 18.78
C GLU A 173 0.65 -0.94 18.16
N LEU A 174 0.35 -2.03 17.45
CA LEU A 174 -0.99 -2.31 16.90
C LEU A 174 -1.95 -2.83 17.98
N LEU A 175 -1.43 -3.32 19.11
CA LEU A 175 -2.24 -3.74 20.25
C LEU A 175 -2.81 -2.57 21.03
N ASP A 176 -1.99 -1.56 21.29
CA ASP A 176 -2.31 -0.49 22.25
C ASP A 176 -3.13 0.64 21.61
N ARG A 177 -3.12 0.71 20.27
CA ARG A 177 -3.77 1.78 19.52
C ARG A 177 -5.04 1.26 18.85
N ARG A 178 -6.04 2.12 18.68
CA ARG A 178 -7.16 1.78 17.78
C ARG A 178 -6.61 1.54 16.37
N PRO A 179 -7.17 0.58 15.61
CA PRO A 179 -6.76 0.36 14.23
C PRO A 179 -6.84 1.69 13.47
N PRO A 180 -5.80 2.03 12.67
CA PRO A 180 -5.83 3.26 11.89
C PRO A 180 -7.09 3.26 11.02
N ARG A 181 -7.89 4.33 11.11
CA ARG A 181 -9.04 4.46 10.20
C ARG A 181 -8.49 4.72 8.79
N PRO A 182 -9.13 4.17 7.74
CA PRO A 182 -8.84 4.62 6.39
C PRO A 182 -8.97 6.15 6.37
N PRO A 183 -8.00 6.87 5.81
CA PRO A 183 -8.12 8.31 5.71
C PRO A 183 -9.38 8.63 4.91
N ARG A 184 -10.29 9.40 5.50
CA ARG A 184 -11.49 9.84 4.78
C ARG A 184 -11.06 10.64 3.55
N ALA A 185 -11.50 10.21 2.36
CA ALA A 185 -11.41 11.00 1.15
C ALA A 185 -12.21 12.30 1.35
N ARG A 186 -11.67 13.43 0.88
CA ARG A 186 -12.47 14.62 0.60
C ARG A 186 -12.77 14.64 -0.88
N ASP A 187 -14.02 14.89 -1.24
CA ASP A 187 -14.39 15.26 -2.61
C ASP A 187 -13.80 16.65 -2.90
N GLY A 188 -13.01 16.76 -3.98
CA GLY A 188 -12.54 18.05 -4.50
C GLY A 188 -11.03 18.29 -4.45
N ALA A 189 -10.49 18.53 -5.67
CA ALA A 189 -9.16 19.01 -6.09
C ALA A 189 -7.90 18.23 -5.64
N PRO A 190 -7.06 17.75 -6.59
CA PRO A 190 -5.73 17.22 -6.26
C PRO A 190 -4.83 18.33 -5.68
N PRO A 191 -3.96 18.01 -4.72
CA PRO A 191 -3.05 18.97 -4.13
C PRO A 191 -1.84 19.23 -5.04
N ARG A 192 -1.37 20.47 -5.00
CA ARG A 192 -0.11 20.94 -5.61
C ARG A 192 1.08 20.19 -4.98
N ARG A 193 1.83 19.39 -5.76
CA ARG A 193 3.13 18.73 -5.43
C ARG A 193 3.18 17.98 -4.08
N GLY A 194 3.38 16.65 -4.10
CA GLY A 194 3.77 15.92 -2.87
C GLY A 194 3.46 14.43 -2.83
N LEU A 195 3.84 13.79 -1.72
CA LEU A 195 3.49 12.41 -1.34
C LEU A 195 1.98 12.25 -1.26
N SER A 196 1.41 11.16 -1.77
CA SER A 196 -0.01 10.86 -1.58
C SER A 196 -0.28 9.40 -1.25
N GLU A 197 -1.21 9.14 -0.34
CA GLU A 197 -1.90 7.84 -0.31
C GLU A 197 -2.92 7.83 -1.45
N SER A 198 -2.89 6.79 -2.26
CA SER A 198 -3.80 6.64 -3.37
C SER A 198 -4.31 5.23 -3.51
N GLY A 199 -5.53 5.05 -4.00
CA GLY A 199 -6.06 3.71 -4.15
C GLY A 199 -7.10 3.58 -5.25
N PHE A 200 -7.25 2.35 -5.73
CA PHE A 200 -8.27 1.96 -6.70
C PHE A 200 -9.30 1.05 -6.05
N ARG A 201 -10.58 1.26 -6.38
CA ARG A 201 -11.66 0.30 -6.14
C ARG A 201 -11.84 -0.57 -7.38
N GLY A 202 -11.88 -1.89 -7.18
CA GLY A 202 -12.16 -2.87 -8.22
C GLY A 202 -13.61 -2.75 -8.71
N ALA A 203 -13.82 -2.96 -10.01
CA ALA A 203 -15.16 -2.98 -10.59
C ALA A 203 -15.94 -4.19 -10.04
N GLN A 204 -17.16 -3.96 -9.54
CA GLN A 204 -18.08 -5.06 -9.23
C GLN A 204 -18.54 -5.69 -10.55
N ASN A 205 -18.50 -7.02 -10.60
CA ASN A 205 -19.06 -7.78 -11.70
C ASN A 205 -20.58 -7.78 -11.53
N THR A 206 -21.31 -6.93 -12.26
CA THR A 206 -22.74 -7.14 -12.50
C THR A 206 -22.87 -8.10 -13.67
N GLY A 207 -22.52 -9.36 -13.44
CA GLY A 207 -22.90 -10.46 -14.33
C GLY A 207 -24.14 -11.10 -13.76
N SER A 208 -25.30 -10.57 -14.10
CA SER A 208 -26.56 -11.33 -14.05
C SER A 208 -26.55 -12.35 -15.17
N ASP A 209 -27.04 -13.54 -14.86
CA ASP A 209 -27.22 -14.69 -15.73
C ASP A 209 -27.81 -14.34 -17.10
N SER A 210 -27.37 -15.09 -18.10
CA SER A 210 -28.11 -15.42 -19.31
C SER A 210 -27.64 -16.77 -19.82
#